data_AF-A0A1S3IWV5-F1
#
_entry.id   AF-A0A1S3IWV5-F1
#
_cell.length_a   1.000
_cell.length_b   1.000
_cell.length_c   1.000
_cell.angle_alpha   90.00
_cell.angle_beta   90.00
_cell.angle_gamma   90.00
#
_symmetry.space_group_name_H-M   'P 1'
#
loop_
_entity.id
_entity.type
_entity.pdbx_description
1 polymer ?
#
loop_
_entity_poly.entity_id
_entity_poly.type
_entity_poly.pdbx_seq_one_letter_code
_entity_poly.pdbx_strand_id
1 'polypeptide(L)'
;MACDIEHSEVSNWLRLPYIPRGDANRLYVEIEFTMRDCSTHRKPEEVFQCKETIALYYYEAMSDFATDTLPRWQAEQGSYQMVDSIAADYKFTNLSDYQINLKYRSVPVSKNGVYFAFLDEGACTSLLSINVYYITCPAVRKNFAFFNTTATGRDVSSVVSKEGVCVDNAVRVGNGPAPAYLCKSDGTWVWPTGQCYCKAGYQPNVDNTECLACPSGTYKATIGGDTCHSCPANSNADGKTHATICDCNPGYYRLPHANASQPCI
;
A
#
# COMPACT_ATOMS: atom_id res chain seq x y z
N MET A 1 -28.67 3.30 -13.49
CA MET A 1 -29.38 4.59 -13.59
C MET A 1 -30.66 4.47 -12.79
N ALA A 2 -30.94 5.44 -11.93
CA ALA A 2 -32.21 5.58 -11.22
C ALA A 2 -32.69 7.03 -11.40
N CYS A 3 -33.99 7.22 -11.62
CA CYS A 3 -34.63 8.52 -11.81
C CYS A 3 -36.13 8.33 -11.54
N ASP A 4 -36.46 8.06 -10.28
CA ASP A 4 -37.83 7.91 -9.80
C ASP A 4 -38.19 9.17 -9.00
N ILE A 5 -38.84 10.13 -9.66
CA ILE A 5 -39.17 11.45 -9.10
C ILE A 5 -40.69 11.71 -9.05
N GLU A 6 -41.47 10.76 -9.56
CA GLU A 6 -42.92 10.84 -9.72
C GLU A 6 -43.65 10.23 -8.51
N HIS A 7 -42.94 9.47 -7.66
CA HIS A 7 -43.48 8.81 -6.47
C HIS A 7 -42.96 9.44 -5.16
N SER A 8 -43.75 9.34 -4.11
CA SER A 8 -43.35 9.64 -2.73
C SER A 8 -42.64 8.43 -2.09
N GLU A 9 -41.75 8.67 -1.12
CA GLU A 9 -41.09 7.60 -0.32
C GLU A 9 -40.22 6.62 -1.14
N VAL A 10 -39.63 7.11 -2.23
CA VAL A 10 -38.68 6.35 -3.06
C VAL A 10 -37.51 5.84 -2.21
N SER A 11 -37.18 4.55 -2.35
CA SER A 11 -36.05 3.90 -1.67
C SER A 11 -35.43 2.84 -2.58
N ASN A 12 -34.54 3.29 -3.47
CA ASN A 12 -33.85 2.46 -4.44
C ASN A 12 -32.46 2.09 -3.90
N TRP A 13 -32.27 0.81 -3.56
CA TRP A 13 -30.99 0.29 -3.08
C TRP A 13 -30.22 -0.43 -4.19
N LEU A 14 -28.93 -0.12 -4.27
CA LEU A 14 -27.97 -0.85 -5.09
C LEU A 14 -26.81 -1.32 -4.20
N ARG A 15 -26.59 -2.63 -4.11
CA ARG A 15 -25.44 -3.20 -3.40
C ARG A 15 -24.38 -3.71 -4.37
N LEU A 16 -23.13 -3.44 -4.04
CA LEU A 16 -21.97 -4.01 -4.70
C LEU A 16 -21.71 -5.45 -4.21
N PRO A 17 -21.05 -6.30 -5.02
CA PRO A 17 -20.61 -7.62 -4.59
C PRO A 17 -19.77 -7.57 -3.30
N TYR A 18 -19.61 -8.73 -2.64
CA TYR A 18 -18.70 -8.85 -1.51
C TYR A 18 -17.28 -8.49 -1.93
N ILE A 19 -16.65 -7.57 -1.20
CA ILE A 19 -15.27 -7.13 -1.42
C ILE A 19 -14.43 -7.67 -0.27
N PRO A 20 -13.55 -8.66 -0.52
CA PRO A 20 -12.61 -9.15 0.48
C PRO A 20 -11.70 -8.01 0.96
N ARG A 21 -11.48 -7.90 2.27
CA ARG A 21 -10.64 -6.86 2.86
C ARG A 21 -9.15 -7.05 2.52
N GLY A 22 -8.69 -8.30 2.47
CA GLY A 22 -7.26 -8.60 2.43
C GLY A 22 -6.53 -7.96 3.62
N ASP A 23 -5.42 -7.30 3.35
CA ASP A 23 -4.61 -6.61 4.37
C ASP A 23 -5.07 -5.16 4.66
N ALA A 24 -6.11 -4.68 3.97
CA ALA A 24 -6.55 -3.29 4.07
C ALA A 24 -7.05 -2.94 5.48
N ASN A 25 -6.57 -1.84 6.07
CA ASN A 25 -7.16 -1.28 7.30
C ASN A 25 -8.18 -0.17 7.01
N ARG A 26 -8.17 0.36 5.78
CA ARG A 26 -9.08 1.36 5.27
C ARG A 26 -9.30 1.12 3.78
N LEU A 27 -10.54 1.19 3.35
CA LEU A 27 -10.93 1.12 1.94
C LEU A 27 -11.35 2.51 1.46
N TYR A 28 -10.99 2.81 0.22
CA TYR A 28 -11.33 4.02 -0.51
C TYR A 28 -12.33 3.64 -1.60
N VAL A 29 -13.34 4.48 -1.78
CA VAL A 29 -14.37 4.36 -2.80
C VAL A 29 -14.32 5.60 -3.65
N GLU A 30 -13.92 5.42 -4.90
CA GLU A 30 -13.99 6.40 -5.95
C GLU A 30 -15.26 6.17 -6.76
N ILE A 31 -16.03 7.25 -6.95
CA ILE A 31 -17.40 7.22 -7.48
C ILE A 31 -17.46 8.19 -8.65
N GLU A 32 -17.60 7.65 -9.84
CA GLU A 32 -17.91 8.41 -11.05
C GLU A 32 -19.40 8.33 -11.35
N PHE A 33 -20.06 9.48 -11.47
CA PHE A 33 -21.49 9.52 -11.69
C PHE A 33 -21.96 10.80 -12.40
N THR A 34 -23.15 10.75 -12.98
CA THR A 34 -23.86 11.93 -13.48
C THR A 34 -25.10 12.19 -12.64
N MET A 35 -25.50 13.45 -12.56
CA MET A 35 -26.69 13.85 -11.82
C MET A 35 -27.42 14.95 -12.56
N ARG A 36 -28.74 14.80 -12.66
CA ARG A 36 -29.60 15.81 -13.27
C ARG A 36 -29.99 16.86 -12.26
N ASP A 37 -30.05 18.10 -12.71
CA ASP A 37 -30.59 19.21 -11.94
C ASP A 37 -32.12 19.12 -11.83
N CYS A 38 -32.65 19.26 -10.62
CA CYS A 38 -34.08 19.14 -10.34
C CYS A 38 -34.90 20.33 -10.87
N SER A 39 -34.32 21.52 -10.97
CA SER A 39 -35.03 22.76 -11.35
C SER A 39 -35.43 22.79 -12.83
N THR A 40 -34.74 22.01 -13.67
CA THR A 40 -34.93 21.98 -15.12
C THR A 40 -35.62 20.71 -15.60
N HIS A 41 -36.38 20.06 -14.70
CA HIS A 41 -37.11 18.87 -15.10
C HIS A 41 -38.14 19.19 -16.19
N ARG A 42 -38.21 18.32 -17.21
CA ARG A 42 -38.97 18.57 -18.45
C ARG A 42 -40.48 18.70 -18.21
N LYS A 43 -40.93 18.20 -17.06
CA LYS A 43 -42.31 18.26 -16.58
C LYS A 43 -42.28 18.54 -15.08
N PRO A 44 -42.25 19.82 -14.67
CA PRO A 44 -42.17 20.20 -13.24
C PRO A 44 -43.39 19.72 -12.45
N GLU A 45 -44.53 19.59 -13.12
CA GLU A 45 -45.84 19.28 -12.52
C GLU A 45 -45.98 17.81 -12.12
N GLU A 46 -45.13 16.94 -12.68
CA GLU A 46 -45.04 15.50 -12.36
C GLU A 46 -43.93 15.22 -11.32
N VAL A 47 -43.15 16.23 -10.92
CA VAL A 47 -42.10 16.07 -9.92
C VAL A 47 -42.71 16.15 -8.52
N PHE A 48 -42.89 15.00 -7.88
CA PHE A 48 -43.37 14.94 -6.50
C PHE A 48 -42.22 15.14 -5.51
N GLN A 49 -41.09 14.49 -5.76
CA GLN A 49 -39.87 14.57 -4.95
C GLN A 49 -38.66 14.46 -5.87
N CYS A 50 -37.74 15.42 -5.80
CA CYS A 50 -36.48 15.37 -6.53
C CYS A 50 -35.33 15.74 -5.60
N LYS A 51 -34.40 14.80 -5.42
CA LYS A 51 -33.16 14.98 -4.65
C LYS A 51 -31.97 15.11 -5.59
N GLU A 52 -30.94 15.77 -5.11
CA GLU A 52 -29.67 15.96 -5.83
C GLU A 52 -28.50 15.38 -5.03
N THR A 53 -28.80 14.31 -4.29
CA THR A 53 -27.82 13.55 -3.52
C THR A 53 -28.19 12.07 -3.52
N ILE A 54 -27.19 11.21 -3.47
CA ILE A 54 -27.33 9.77 -3.17
C ILE A 54 -26.55 9.43 -1.92
N ALA A 55 -27.02 8.50 -1.10
CA ALA A 55 -26.32 8.12 0.12
C ALA A 55 -25.45 6.88 -0.12
N LEU A 56 -24.19 6.95 0.32
CA LEU A 56 -23.27 5.81 0.35
C LEU A 56 -23.34 5.15 1.73
N TYR A 57 -23.47 3.83 1.72
CA TYR A 57 -23.48 2.96 2.90
C TYR A 57 -22.42 1.86 2.77
N TYR A 58 -22.03 1.29 3.90
CA TYR A 58 -21.20 0.08 3.92
C TYR A 58 -21.60 -0.89 5.05
N TYR A 59 -21.28 -2.17 4.86
CA TYR A 59 -21.53 -3.24 5.81
C TYR A 59 -20.30 -4.13 5.92
N GLU A 60 -19.76 -4.34 7.12
CA GLU A 60 -18.66 -5.27 7.36
C GLU A 60 -19.16 -6.69 7.64
N ALA A 61 -18.62 -7.68 6.93
CA ALA A 61 -19.01 -9.08 7.02
C ALA A 61 -17.81 -10.03 7.19
N MET A 62 -18.02 -11.15 7.88
CA MET A 62 -16.99 -12.19 8.08
C MET A 62 -16.81 -13.10 6.85
N SER A 63 -17.80 -13.15 5.95
CA SER A 63 -17.76 -13.93 4.71
C SER A 63 -18.81 -13.38 3.74
N ASP A 64 -18.80 -13.85 2.49
CA ASP A 64 -19.90 -13.60 1.57
C ASP A 64 -21.14 -14.40 1.99
N PHE A 65 -22.24 -13.70 2.23
CA PHE A 65 -23.54 -14.26 2.61
C PHE A 65 -24.70 -13.51 1.94
N ALA A 66 -24.38 -12.64 0.98
CA ALA A 66 -25.35 -11.75 0.39
C ALA A 66 -26.43 -12.54 -0.37
N THR A 67 -27.69 -12.28 -0.04
CA THR A 67 -28.87 -12.74 -0.78
C THR A 67 -29.65 -11.52 -1.25
N ASP A 68 -30.79 -11.74 -1.92
CA ASP A 68 -31.68 -10.63 -2.33
C ASP A 68 -32.27 -9.88 -1.12
N THR A 69 -32.26 -10.50 0.08
CA THR A 69 -32.86 -9.94 1.30
C THR A 69 -31.86 -9.68 2.43
N LEU A 70 -30.63 -10.19 2.32
CA LEU A 70 -29.57 -10.06 3.34
C LEU A 70 -28.27 -9.52 2.72
N PRO A 71 -27.49 -8.67 3.41
CA PRO A 71 -27.83 -8.01 4.67
C PRO A 71 -29.06 -7.10 4.51
N ARG A 72 -29.88 -6.99 5.55
CA ARG A 72 -31.09 -6.14 5.50
C ARG A 72 -30.68 -4.68 5.35
N TRP A 73 -31.43 -3.95 4.52
CA TRP A 73 -31.23 -2.52 4.26
C TRP A 73 -31.56 -1.63 5.48
N GLN A 74 -32.49 -2.06 6.32
CA GLN A 74 -33.02 -1.27 7.43
C GLN A 74 -32.01 -1.15 8.59
N ALA A 75 -31.97 0.05 9.18
CA ALA A 75 -31.06 0.51 10.22
C ALA A 75 -31.33 -0.11 11.61
N GLU A 76 -31.47 -1.43 11.70
CA GLU A 76 -31.38 -2.14 12.99
C GLU A 76 -29.92 -2.29 13.41
N GLN A 77 -29.65 -2.47 14.70
CA GLN A 77 -28.27 -2.68 15.18
C GLN A 77 -27.58 -3.81 14.42
N GLY A 78 -26.48 -3.47 13.73
CA GLY A 78 -25.73 -4.43 12.91
C GLY A 78 -26.09 -4.44 11.43
N SER A 79 -26.82 -3.44 10.91
CA SER A 79 -27.11 -3.22 9.48
C SER A 79 -26.05 -2.38 8.76
N TYR A 80 -26.36 -1.96 7.52
CA TYR A 80 -25.59 -0.97 6.76
C TYR A 80 -25.40 0.33 7.56
N GLN A 81 -24.16 0.84 7.57
CA GLN A 81 -23.77 2.09 8.19
C GLN A 81 -23.62 3.17 7.12
N MET A 82 -24.19 4.36 7.38
CA MET A 82 -24.06 5.49 6.47
C MET A 82 -22.61 5.99 6.46
N VAL A 83 -22.05 6.13 5.26
CA VAL A 83 -20.72 6.71 5.04
C VAL A 83 -20.84 8.20 4.80
N ASP A 84 -21.63 8.60 3.81
CA ASP A 84 -21.89 10.01 3.49
C ASP A 84 -23.07 10.19 2.54
N SER A 85 -23.59 11.41 2.44
CA SER A 85 -24.47 11.87 1.37
C SER A 85 -23.64 12.50 0.23
N ILE A 86 -23.68 11.89 -0.94
CA ILE A 86 -22.90 12.27 -2.10
C ILE A 86 -23.71 13.21 -2.99
N ALA A 87 -23.29 14.48 -3.03
CA ALA A 87 -23.79 15.49 -3.96
C ALA A 87 -22.90 15.58 -5.21
N ALA A 88 -23.50 15.93 -6.35
CA ALA A 88 -22.76 16.33 -7.54
C ALA A 88 -22.23 17.76 -7.42
N ASP A 89 -21.02 18.00 -7.97
CA ASP A 89 -20.50 19.36 -8.17
C ASP A 89 -21.13 19.99 -9.42
N TYR A 90 -21.38 19.17 -10.45
CA TYR A 90 -21.99 19.56 -11.71
C TYR A 90 -23.27 18.77 -11.95
N LYS A 91 -24.37 19.50 -12.14
CA LYS A 91 -25.68 18.93 -12.43
C LYS A 91 -26.09 19.35 -13.82
N PHE A 92 -26.41 18.37 -14.67
CA PHE A 92 -26.78 18.67 -16.04
C PHE A 92 -28.28 18.99 -16.12
N THR A 93 -28.62 19.96 -16.95
CA THR A 93 -30.01 20.37 -17.22
C THR A 93 -30.53 19.71 -18.51
N ASN A 94 -29.63 19.53 -19.48
CA ASN A 94 -29.88 18.90 -20.78
C ASN A 94 -28.99 17.67 -20.98
N LEU A 95 -29.48 16.71 -21.78
CA LEU A 95 -28.78 15.45 -22.05
C LEU A 95 -27.49 15.61 -22.86
N SER A 96 -27.31 16.75 -23.54
CA SER A 96 -26.12 17.03 -24.35
C SER A 96 -24.96 17.64 -23.56
N ASP A 97 -25.17 18.01 -22.31
CA ASP A 97 -24.20 18.70 -21.44
C ASP A 97 -24.01 17.93 -20.13
N TYR A 98 -23.87 16.61 -20.23
CA TYR A 98 -23.59 15.80 -19.05
C TYR A 98 -22.11 15.89 -18.70
N GLN A 99 -21.83 16.24 -17.45
CA GLN A 99 -20.49 16.22 -16.89
C GLN A 99 -20.37 15.09 -15.85
N ILE A 100 -19.21 14.45 -15.85
CA ILE A 100 -18.91 13.37 -14.92
C ILE A 100 -18.46 13.99 -13.61
N ASN A 101 -19.15 13.62 -12.53
CA ASN A 101 -18.75 13.97 -11.16
C ASN A 101 -17.86 12.86 -10.63
N LEU A 102 -16.79 13.25 -9.94
CA LEU A 102 -15.84 12.33 -9.31
C LEU A 102 -15.77 12.61 -7.81
N LYS A 103 -16.15 11.64 -6.99
CA LYS A 103 -16.15 11.78 -5.52
C LYS A 103 -15.39 10.63 -4.87
N TYR A 104 -14.70 10.96 -3.78
CA TYR A 104 -13.90 10.00 -3.00
C TYR A 104 -14.41 9.91 -1.58
N ARG A 105 -14.61 8.70 -1.08
CA ARG A 105 -14.90 8.43 0.34
C ARG A 105 -14.00 7.32 0.83
N SER A 106 -13.85 7.20 2.14
CA SER A 106 -13.10 6.09 2.72
C SER A 106 -13.62 5.71 4.09
N VAL A 107 -13.53 4.43 4.39
CA VAL A 107 -14.02 3.82 5.63
C VAL A 107 -12.96 2.94 6.27
N PRO A 108 -12.78 3.01 7.60
CA PRO A 108 -11.93 2.05 8.29
C PRO A 108 -12.62 0.68 8.32
N VAL A 109 -11.84 -0.39 8.21
CA VAL A 109 -12.37 -1.77 8.14
C VAL A 109 -11.61 -2.69 9.08
N SER A 110 -12.30 -3.70 9.58
CA SER A 110 -11.85 -4.61 10.63
C SER A 110 -12.24 -6.08 10.41
N LYS A 111 -13.33 -6.38 9.68
CA LYS A 111 -13.76 -7.75 9.39
C LYS A 111 -13.13 -8.29 8.10
N ASN A 112 -13.53 -9.48 7.67
CA ASN A 112 -12.90 -10.15 6.52
C ASN A 112 -13.22 -9.50 5.16
N GLY A 113 -14.29 -8.71 5.08
CA GLY A 113 -14.66 -7.98 3.87
C GLY A 113 -15.89 -7.10 4.08
N VAL A 114 -16.30 -6.42 3.02
CA VAL A 114 -17.36 -5.40 3.06
C VAL A 114 -18.32 -5.52 1.89
N TYR A 115 -19.52 -4.99 2.09
CA TYR A 115 -20.42 -4.59 1.01
C TYR A 115 -20.55 -3.08 1.02
N PHE A 116 -20.41 -2.43 -0.13
CA PHE A 116 -20.87 -1.05 -0.30
C PHE A 116 -22.28 -1.06 -0.89
N ALA A 117 -23.08 -0.07 -0.50
CA ALA A 117 -24.42 0.11 -1.05
C ALA A 117 -24.71 1.59 -1.29
N PHE A 118 -25.52 1.87 -2.30
CA PHE A 118 -26.02 3.19 -2.62
C PHE A 118 -27.52 3.20 -2.40
N LEU A 119 -28.00 4.23 -1.71
CA LEU A 119 -29.40 4.52 -1.54
C LEU A 119 -29.74 5.77 -2.34
N ASP A 120 -30.69 5.62 -3.25
CA ASP A 120 -31.34 6.70 -3.96
C ASP A 120 -32.77 6.89 -3.42
N GLU A 121 -33.10 8.12 -3.03
CA GLU A 121 -34.40 8.51 -2.48
C GLU A 121 -35.13 9.53 -3.37
N GLY A 122 -34.90 9.44 -4.68
CA GLY A 122 -35.56 10.26 -5.68
C GLY A 122 -34.64 11.24 -6.40
N ALA A 123 -33.39 10.85 -6.67
CA ALA A 123 -32.46 11.56 -7.52
C ALA A 123 -32.45 10.96 -8.93
N CYS A 124 -32.18 11.80 -9.93
CA CYS A 124 -31.93 11.33 -11.30
C CYS A 124 -30.43 11.19 -11.52
N THR A 125 -29.89 10.00 -11.22
CA THR A 125 -28.46 9.71 -11.25
C THR A 125 -28.08 8.48 -12.06
N SER A 126 -26.88 8.50 -12.62
CA SER A 126 -26.23 7.32 -13.20
C SER A 126 -24.85 7.14 -12.60
N LEU A 127 -24.66 6.05 -11.86
CA LEU A 127 -23.34 5.57 -11.48
C LEU A 127 -22.66 4.99 -12.72
N LEU A 128 -21.50 5.53 -13.08
CA LEU A 128 -20.73 5.16 -14.26
C LEU A 128 -19.62 4.16 -13.90
N SER A 129 -18.86 4.47 -12.85
CA SER A 129 -17.76 3.63 -12.36
C SER A 129 -17.67 3.73 -10.85
N ILE A 130 -17.50 2.58 -10.19
CA ILE A 130 -17.21 2.50 -8.76
C ILE A 130 -15.91 1.73 -8.59
N ASN A 131 -14.87 2.42 -8.15
CA ASN A 131 -13.56 1.82 -7.90
C ASN A 131 -13.32 1.73 -6.39
N VAL A 132 -13.15 0.52 -5.89
CA VAL A 132 -12.83 0.27 -4.48
C VAL A 132 -11.39 -0.22 -4.37
N TYR A 133 -10.59 0.47 -3.57
CA TYR A 133 -9.16 0.16 -3.41
C TYR A 133 -8.66 0.47 -2.00
N TYR A 134 -7.44 0.05 -1.69
CA TYR A 134 -6.71 0.46 -0.49
C TYR A 134 -5.30 0.89 -0.88
N ILE A 135 -4.69 1.70 -0.03
CA ILE A 135 -3.35 2.24 -0.28
C ILE A 135 -2.33 1.39 0.48
N THR A 136 -1.18 1.15 -0.16
CA THR A 136 -0.06 0.42 0.42
C THR A 136 1.23 1.16 0.15
N CYS A 137 2.17 1.09 1.09
CA CYS A 137 3.56 1.41 0.78
C CYS A 137 4.20 0.21 0.06
N PRO A 138 4.77 0.40 -1.15
CA PRO A 138 5.28 -0.69 -1.97
C PRO A 138 6.51 -1.36 -1.34
N ALA A 139 6.80 -2.59 -1.73
CA ALA A 139 8.01 -3.27 -1.28
C ALA A 139 9.27 -2.53 -1.74
N VAL A 140 10.21 -2.29 -0.82
CA VAL A 140 11.44 -1.53 -1.07
C VAL A 140 12.63 -2.13 -0.31
N ARG A 141 13.84 -1.90 -0.84
CA ARG A 141 15.09 -2.15 -0.10
C ARG A 141 15.69 -0.81 0.32
N LYS A 142 16.07 -0.69 1.59
CA LYS A 142 16.72 0.50 2.12
C LYS A 142 17.65 0.10 3.25
N ASN A 143 18.86 0.67 3.29
CA ASN A 143 19.85 0.41 4.34
C ASN A 143 20.12 -1.09 4.55
N PHE A 144 20.25 -1.84 3.45
CA PHE A 144 20.45 -3.30 3.41
C PHE A 144 19.34 -4.11 4.12
N ALA A 145 18.15 -3.53 4.27
CA ALA A 145 16.96 -4.21 4.74
C ALA A 145 15.87 -4.16 3.67
N PHE A 146 15.15 -5.27 3.54
CA PHE A 146 13.96 -5.41 2.72
C PHE A 146 12.71 -5.15 3.56
N PHE A 147 11.88 -4.25 3.08
CA PHE A 147 10.56 -3.95 3.62
C PHE A 147 9.54 -4.43 2.61
N ASN A 148 8.66 -5.36 3.01
CA ASN A 148 7.61 -5.85 2.13
C ASN A 148 6.47 -4.83 1.99
N THR A 149 5.61 -5.04 1.00
CA THR A 149 4.41 -4.22 0.80
C THR A 149 3.60 -4.18 2.09
N THR A 150 3.27 -2.97 2.55
CA THR A 150 2.61 -2.75 3.85
C THR A 150 1.38 -1.88 3.64
N ALA A 151 0.21 -2.36 4.06
CA ALA A 151 -1.02 -1.58 4.02
C ALA A 151 -0.94 -0.36 4.95
N THR A 152 -1.53 0.75 4.51
CA THR A 152 -1.63 1.94 5.36
C THR A 152 -2.52 1.69 6.57
N GLY A 153 -2.39 2.55 7.58
CA GLY A 153 -3.13 2.39 8.82
C GLY A 153 -4.62 2.73 8.69
N ARG A 154 -5.35 2.53 9.79
CA ARG A 154 -6.80 2.68 9.86
C ARG A 154 -7.28 4.12 9.66
N ASP A 155 -6.54 5.08 10.21
CA ASP A 155 -6.89 6.49 10.21
C ASP A 155 -6.16 7.26 9.10
N VAL A 156 -6.77 8.32 8.60
CA VAL A 156 -6.22 9.11 7.46
C VAL A 156 -4.91 9.81 7.82
N SER A 157 -4.63 10.03 9.11
CA SER A 157 -3.37 10.59 9.61
C SER A 157 -2.45 9.54 10.24
N SER A 158 -2.79 8.25 10.16
CA SER A 158 -2.01 7.19 10.77
C SER A 158 -0.70 6.94 10.05
N VAL A 159 0.30 6.52 10.82
CA VAL A 159 1.62 6.12 10.34
C VAL A 159 1.93 4.75 10.92
N VAL A 160 2.21 3.77 10.04
CA VAL A 160 2.47 2.38 10.42
C VAL A 160 3.96 2.12 10.42
N SER A 161 4.50 1.68 11.56
CA SER A 161 5.89 1.23 11.64
C SER A 161 6.04 -0.19 11.15
N LYS A 162 7.00 -0.42 10.25
CA LYS A 162 7.32 -1.72 9.71
C LYS A 162 8.78 -2.07 9.94
N GLU A 163 9.02 -3.18 10.65
CA GLU A 163 10.34 -3.77 10.75
C GLU A 163 10.72 -4.48 9.43
N GLY A 164 11.94 -4.23 8.97
CA GLY A 164 12.53 -4.82 7.78
C GLY A 164 13.37 -6.05 8.11
N VAL A 165 13.64 -6.85 7.10
CA VAL A 165 14.49 -8.05 7.19
C VAL A 165 15.79 -7.76 6.44
N CYS A 166 16.94 -8.10 7.01
CA CYS A 166 18.20 -7.92 6.29
C CYS A 166 18.18 -8.65 4.95
N VAL A 167 18.69 -7.98 3.91
CA VAL A 167 18.84 -8.60 2.59
C VAL A 167 19.86 -9.74 2.64
N ASP A 168 19.89 -10.55 1.60
CA ASP A 168 20.87 -11.63 1.48
C ASP A 168 22.28 -11.10 1.70
N ASN A 169 23.06 -11.87 2.45
CA ASN A 169 24.43 -11.54 2.80
C ASN A 169 24.62 -10.29 3.67
N ALA A 170 23.54 -9.76 4.25
CA ALA A 170 23.58 -8.75 5.29
C ALA A 170 23.16 -9.31 6.64
N VAL A 171 23.63 -8.69 7.73
CA VAL A 171 23.26 -9.03 9.11
C VAL A 171 23.15 -7.79 9.96
N ARG A 172 22.35 -7.86 11.03
CA ARG A 172 22.38 -6.87 12.11
C ARG A 172 23.64 -7.09 12.95
N VAL A 173 24.32 -6.01 13.28
CA VAL A 173 25.55 -6.03 14.10
C VAL A 173 25.21 -5.60 15.52
N GLY A 174 25.56 -6.44 16.50
CA GLY A 174 25.35 -6.16 17.93
C GLY A 174 23.89 -5.96 18.32
N ASN A 175 23.66 -5.14 19.34
CA ASN A 175 22.32 -4.77 19.85
C ASN A 175 21.76 -3.51 19.17
N GLY A 176 22.15 -3.22 17.93
CA GLY A 176 21.67 -2.07 17.19
C GLY A 176 20.16 -2.11 16.93
N PRO A 177 19.53 -0.93 16.71
CA PRO A 177 18.09 -0.85 16.45
C PRO A 177 17.73 -1.66 15.21
N ALA A 178 16.53 -2.25 15.23
CA ALA A 178 16.01 -2.96 14.09
C ALA A 178 15.85 -2.03 12.89
N PRO A 179 16.14 -2.48 11.66
CA PRO A 179 15.77 -1.69 10.50
C PRO A 179 14.25 -1.54 10.50
N ALA A 180 13.78 -0.31 10.61
CA ALA A 180 12.36 0.02 10.62
C ALA A 180 12.08 1.20 9.70
N TYR A 181 10.91 1.20 9.07
CA TYR A 181 10.49 2.22 8.14
C TYR A 181 9.02 2.58 8.41
N LEU A 182 8.65 3.85 8.23
CA LEU A 182 7.31 4.32 8.55
C LEU A 182 6.49 4.52 7.27
N CYS A 183 5.36 3.82 7.18
CA CYS A 183 4.42 3.89 6.06
C CYS A 183 3.30 4.91 6.38
N LYS A 184 3.21 5.98 5.61
CA LYS A 184 2.15 6.99 5.73
C LYS A 184 0.87 6.58 5.00
N SER A 185 -0.23 7.23 5.35
CA SER A 185 -1.55 7.05 4.71
C SER A 185 -1.60 7.35 3.21
N ASP A 186 -0.66 8.13 2.67
CA ASP A 186 -0.53 8.42 1.24
C ASP A 186 0.24 7.33 0.46
N GLY A 187 0.66 6.24 1.13
CA GLY A 187 1.41 5.15 0.50
C GLY A 187 2.90 5.40 0.36
N THR A 188 3.45 6.42 1.03
CA THR A 188 4.89 6.72 0.98
C THR A 188 5.64 6.29 2.25
N TRP A 189 6.88 5.84 2.06
CA TRP A 189 7.80 5.48 3.13
C TRP A 189 8.62 6.69 3.61
N VAL A 190 8.76 6.86 4.93
CA VAL A 190 9.47 7.98 5.55
C VAL A 190 10.23 7.56 6.81
N TRP A 191 11.27 8.34 7.16
CA TRP A 191 12.07 8.17 8.37
C TRP A 191 12.62 6.75 8.60
N PRO A 192 13.51 6.24 7.72
CA PRO A 192 14.12 4.94 7.94
C PRO A 192 15.03 5.01 9.18
N THR A 193 14.95 3.99 10.03
CA THR A 193 15.76 3.84 11.24
C THR A 193 16.40 2.46 11.25
N GLY A 194 17.58 2.34 11.86
CA GLY A 194 18.35 1.10 11.82
C GLY A 194 18.85 0.73 10.41
N GLN A 195 19.75 -0.24 10.38
CA GLN A 195 20.32 -0.78 9.14
C GLN A 195 20.93 -2.15 9.37
N CYS A 196 21.09 -2.89 8.27
CA CYS A 196 21.92 -4.09 8.24
C CYS A 196 23.29 -3.77 7.64
N TYR A 197 24.24 -4.68 7.81
CA TYR A 197 25.58 -4.53 7.27
C TYR A 197 25.97 -5.76 6.48
N CYS A 198 26.68 -5.57 5.37
CA CYS A 198 27.17 -6.67 4.56
C CYS A 198 28.15 -7.52 5.36
N LYS A 199 27.97 -8.85 5.29
CA LYS A 199 28.86 -9.84 5.89
C LYS A 199 30.29 -9.68 5.35
N ALA A 200 31.27 -10.30 6.02
CA ALA A 200 32.62 -10.44 5.46
C ALA A 200 32.54 -11.04 4.04
N GLY A 201 33.43 -10.66 3.13
CA GLY A 201 33.41 -11.10 1.73
C GLY A 201 32.31 -10.48 0.86
N TYR A 202 31.48 -9.58 1.40
CA TYR A 202 30.46 -8.84 0.64
C TYR A 202 30.60 -7.34 0.82
N GLN A 203 30.56 -6.59 -0.27
CA GLN A 203 30.54 -5.13 -0.29
C GLN A 203 29.14 -4.57 -0.55
N PRO A 204 28.84 -3.36 -0.07
CA PRO A 204 27.62 -2.67 -0.45
C PRO A 204 27.60 -2.34 -1.95
N ASN A 205 26.39 -2.36 -2.54
CA ASN A 205 26.17 -1.72 -3.83
C ASN A 205 26.05 -0.19 -3.69
N VAL A 206 26.01 0.53 -4.82
CA VAL A 206 25.98 2.00 -4.86
C VAL A 206 24.75 2.57 -4.11
N ASP A 207 23.62 1.88 -4.17
CA ASP A 207 22.35 2.35 -3.59
C ASP A 207 22.11 1.89 -2.14
N ASN A 208 23.04 1.13 -1.55
CA ASN A 208 22.90 0.51 -0.23
C ASN A 208 21.64 -0.38 -0.07
N THR A 209 21.28 -1.08 -1.14
CA THR A 209 20.12 -1.98 -1.21
C THR A 209 20.51 -3.45 -1.23
N GLU A 210 21.75 -3.78 -1.58
CA GLU A 210 22.22 -5.15 -1.76
C GLU A 210 23.68 -5.31 -1.31
N CYS A 211 24.05 -6.55 -0.97
CA CYS A 211 25.41 -6.93 -0.61
C CYS A 211 25.99 -7.84 -1.70
N LEU A 212 26.93 -7.31 -2.47
CA LEU A 212 27.56 -7.97 -3.62
C LEU A 212 28.82 -8.71 -3.19
N ALA A 213 29.04 -9.91 -3.71
CA ALA A 213 30.25 -10.67 -3.41
C ALA A 213 31.50 -9.90 -3.87
N CYS A 214 32.57 -9.96 -3.08
CA CYS A 214 33.86 -9.41 -3.49
C CYS A 214 34.30 -10.03 -4.82
N PRO A 215 34.66 -9.21 -5.83
CA PRO A 215 35.19 -9.71 -7.09
C PRO A 215 36.55 -10.38 -6.90
N SER A 216 36.95 -11.20 -7.87
CA SER A 216 38.26 -11.86 -7.92
C SER A 216 39.40 -10.85 -7.69
N GLY A 217 40.37 -11.24 -6.87
CA GLY A 217 41.51 -10.38 -6.49
C GLY A 217 41.21 -9.34 -5.40
N THR A 218 40.01 -9.35 -4.82
CA THR A 218 39.62 -8.49 -3.70
C THR A 218 39.09 -9.29 -2.51
N TYR A 219 39.13 -8.71 -1.31
CA TYR A 219 38.64 -9.34 -0.09
C TYR A 219 37.98 -8.33 0.84
N LYS A 220 37.19 -8.84 1.79
CA LYS A 220 36.67 -8.06 2.92
C LYS A 220 36.60 -8.91 4.17
N ALA A 221 37.35 -8.55 5.21
CA ALA A 221 37.53 -9.41 6.39
C ALA A 221 36.41 -9.30 7.43
N THR A 222 35.77 -8.14 7.53
CA THR A 222 34.83 -7.83 8.62
C THR A 222 33.43 -7.55 8.10
N ILE A 223 32.45 -7.68 9.00
CA ILE A 223 31.09 -7.19 8.76
C ILE A 223 31.12 -5.67 8.86
N GLY A 224 30.45 -4.98 7.94
CA GLY A 224 30.45 -3.52 7.95
C GLY A 224 30.01 -2.92 6.62
N GLY A 225 30.09 -1.59 6.55
CA GLY A 225 29.80 -0.81 5.34
C GLY A 225 30.99 -0.66 4.39
N ASP A 226 32.13 -1.27 4.70
CA ASP A 226 33.34 -1.17 3.87
C ASP A 226 33.18 -1.91 2.54
N THR A 227 33.83 -1.39 1.51
CA THR A 227 33.93 -2.04 0.19
C THR A 227 35.05 -3.08 0.20
N CYS A 228 35.11 -3.92 -0.84
CA CYS A 228 36.17 -4.91 -0.94
C CYS A 228 37.50 -4.21 -1.27
N HIS A 229 38.57 -4.64 -0.60
CA HIS A 229 39.92 -4.14 -0.79
C HIS A 229 40.70 -5.07 -1.70
N SER A 230 41.61 -4.51 -2.51
CA SER A 230 42.57 -5.33 -3.27
C SER A 230 43.46 -6.14 -2.33
N CYS A 231 43.83 -7.34 -2.76
CA CYS A 231 44.72 -8.19 -1.97
C CYS A 231 46.06 -7.50 -1.64
N PRO A 232 46.54 -7.63 -0.39
CA PRO A 232 47.83 -7.06 -0.01
C PRO A 232 49.00 -7.79 -0.68
N ALA A 233 50.20 -7.21 -0.63
CA ALA A 233 51.38 -7.75 -1.31
C ALA A 233 51.64 -9.23 -0.98
N ASN A 234 52.11 -9.97 -1.99
CA ASN A 234 52.37 -11.42 -1.94
C ASN A 234 51.16 -12.29 -1.57
N SER A 235 49.95 -11.79 -1.82
CA SER A 235 48.71 -12.55 -1.66
C SER A 235 47.77 -12.33 -2.84
N ASN A 236 46.89 -13.29 -3.13
CA ASN A 236 45.90 -13.19 -4.19
C ASN A 236 44.57 -13.84 -3.77
N ALA A 237 43.50 -13.52 -4.47
CA ALA A 237 42.19 -14.15 -4.34
C ALA A 237 41.67 -14.50 -5.74
N ASP A 238 42.56 -15.01 -6.59
CA ASP A 238 42.24 -15.25 -8.00
C ASP A 238 41.27 -16.41 -8.13
N GLY A 239 40.20 -16.20 -8.91
CA GLY A 239 39.13 -17.17 -9.10
C GLY A 239 38.23 -17.36 -7.88
N LYS A 240 38.46 -16.62 -6.78
CA LYS A 240 37.59 -16.64 -5.60
C LYS A 240 36.62 -15.46 -5.63
N THR A 241 35.33 -15.76 -5.53
CA THR A 241 34.31 -14.77 -5.18
C THR A 241 34.09 -14.82 -3.67
N HIS A 242 33.74 -13.68 -3.06
CA HIS A 242 33.45 -13.60 -1.63
C HIS A 242 34.67 -13.89 -0.70
N ALA A 243 35.89 -13.54 -1.11
CA ALA A 243 37.05 -13.75 -0.25
C ALA A 243 36.96 -12.88 1.04
N THR A 244 37.10 -13.53 2.19
CA THR A 244 37.24 -12.83 3.49
C THR A 244 38.70 -12.52 3.82
N ILE A 245 39.61 -13.27 3.19
CA ILE A 245 41.06 -13.11 3.29
C ILE A 245 41.68 -13.61 1.97
N CYS A 246 42.77 -13.00 1.53
CA CYS A 246 43.51 -13.45 0.34
C CYS A 246 44.45 -14.61 0.70
N ASP A 247 44.68 -15.56 -0.19
CA ASP A 247 45.67 -16.62 0.04
C ASP A 247 47.08 -16.07 -0.21
N CYS A 248 48.08 -16.52 0.56
CA CYS A 248 49.46 -16.15 0.28
C CYS A 248 49.97 -16.86 -0.98
N ASN A 249 50.78 -16.16 -1.77
CA ASN A 249 51.48 -16.76 -2.90
C ASN A 249 52.43 -17.87 -2.43
N PRO A 250 52.73 -18.88 -3.27
CA PRO A 250 53.68 -19.94 -2.91
C PRO A 250 55.02 -19.37 -2.41
N GLY A 251 55.44 -19.81 -1.22
CA GLY A 251 56.68 -19.35 -0.58
C GLY A 251 56.53 -18.18 0.41
N TYR A 252 55.33 -17.58 0.53
CA TYR A 252 55.02 -16.51 1.48
C TYR A 252 54.03 -16.98 2.55
N TYR A 253 54.11 -16.39 3.74
CA TYR A 253 53.27 -16.78 4.89
C TYR A 253 52.74 -15.55 5.63
N ARG A 254 51.62 -15.72 6.35
CA ARG A 254 51.15 -14.74 7.33
C ARG A 254 51.65 -15.08 8.71
N LEU A 255 51.97 -14.04 9.48
CA LEU A 255 52.27 -14.18 10.90
C LEU A 255 51.02 -14.65 11.67
N PRO A 256 51.16 -15.38 12.80
CA PRO A 256 50.03 -15.95 13.54
C PRO A 256 48.97 -14.95 14.03
N HIS A 257 49.33 -13.68 14.19
CA HIS A 257 48.44 -12.60 14.61
C HIS A 257 48.24 -11.53 13.54
N ALA A 258 48.65 -11.82 12.30
CA ALA A 258 48.47 -10.88 11.22
C ALA A 258 46.99 -10.80 10.81
N ASN A 259 46.48 -9.57 10.63
CA ASN A 259 45.14 -9.37 10.12
C ASN A 259 45.10 -9.61 8.60
N ALA A 260 43.89 -9.68 8.03
CA ALA A 260 43.70 -9.94 6.61
C ALA A 260 44.26 -8.82 5.70
N SER A 261 44.51 -7.61 6.24
CA SER A 261 45.07 -6.48 5.51
C SER A 261 46.60 -6.42 5.50
N GLN A 262 47.27 -7.25 6.30
CA GLN A 262 48.72 -7.36 6.29
C GLN A 262 49.21 -8.25 5.14
N PRO A 263 50.33 -7.86 4.49
CA PRO A 263 50.93 -8.62 3.40
C PRO A 263 51.51 -9.95 3.88
N CYS A 264 51.66 -10.90 2.97
CA CYS A 264 52.40 -12.13 3.25
C CYS A 264 53.91 -11.87 3.08
N ILE A 265 54.72 -12.45 3.97
CA ILE A 265 56.19 -12.28 4.02
C ILE A 265 56.91 -13.62 3.92
#